data_AF-A0A2N0PDB2-F1
#
_entry.id   AF-A0A2N0PDB2-F1
#
_cell.length_a   1.000
_cell.length_b   1.000
_cell.length_c   1.000
_cell.angle_alpha   90.00
_cell.angle_beta   90.00
_cell.angle_gamma   90.00
#
_symmetry.space_group_name_H-M   'P 1'
#
loop_
_entity.id
_entity.type
_entity.pdbx_description
1 polymer ?
#
loop_
_entity_poly.entity_id
_entity_poly.type
_entity_poly.pdbx_seq_one_letter_code
_entity_poly.pdbx_strand_id
1 'polypeptide(L)'
;MVKNSLCLRELRINDFHWNYDNFYNDSLNFIRTICEYCLSIEYLTIPVFPSLEKHFIEFEKLLKKCQKLRSLNFKETYYEEGKELEFGDYLLNVLIREASANLREIRITYNIKFSLKTLETFLEKWKGRPAVSMFLEETFFYRKNNSYMKLFDKYKIEGVIKKINV
;
A
#
# COMPACT_ATOMS: atom_id res chain seq x y z
N MET A 1 -8.27 14.15 -14.36
CA MET A 1 -9.19 15.11 -13.72
C MET A 1 -8.79 15.51 -12.29
N VAL A 2 -7.48 15.58 -11.96
CA VAL A 2 -6.99 15.81 -10.57
C VAL A 2 -6.24 17.15 -10.40
N LYS A 3 -5.81 17.79 -11.50
CA LYS A 3 -4.86 18.92 -11.51
C LYS A 3 -5.36 20.22 -10.85
N ASN A 4 -6.62 20.32 -10.41
CA ASN A 4 -7.20 21.51 -9.79
C ASN A 4 -7.79 21.27 -8.38
N SER A 5 -7.51 20.12 -7.75
CA SER A 5 -8.18 19.71 -6.51
C SER A 5 -7.25 19.82 -5.29
N LEU A 6 -6.78 21.04 -4.98
CA LEU A 6 -5.86 21.31 -3.84
C LEU A 6 -6.41 20.82 -2.47
N CYS A 7 -7.73 20.66 -2.37
CA CYS A 7 -8.43 20.21 -1.17
C CYS A 7 -8.97 18.77 -1.28
N LEU A 8 -8.52 17.97 -2.26
CA LEU A 8 -8.99 16.60 -2.41
C LEU A 8 -8.62 15.75 -1.18
N ARG A 9 -9.64 15.23 -0.49
CA ARG A 9 -9.47 14.37 0.68
C ARG A 9 -9.60 12.89 0.34
N GLU A 10 -10.36 12.55 -0.69
CA GLU A 10 -10.58 11.16 -1.10
C GLU A 10 -10.44 11.01 -2.60
N LEU A 11 -9.67 10.01 -3.01
CA LEU A 11 -9.56 9.54 -4.38
C LEU A 11 -9.65 8.01 -4.34
N ARG A 12 -10.87 7.51 -4.53
CA ARG A 12 -11.16 6.08 -4.57
C ARG A 12 -11.43 5.70 -6.02
N ILE A 13 -10.65 4.76 -6.51
CA ILE A 13 -10.74 4.27 -7.88
C ILE A 13 -11.14 2.81 -7.80
N ASN A 14 -12.15 2.42 -8.57
CA ASN A 14 -12.62 1.03 -8.56
C ASN A 14 -11.76 0.14 -9.46
N ASP A 15 -11.33 0.68 -10.59
CA ASP A 15 -10.55 -0.02 -11.61
C ASP A 15 -9.68 0.97 -12.42
N PHE A 16 -8.55 0.50 -12.95
CA PHE A 16 -7.65 1.24 -13.82
C PHE A 16 -7.68 0.65 -15.23
N HIS A 17 -8.38 1.32 -16.15
CA HIS A 17 -8.42 0.90 -17.56
C HIS A 17 -7.26 1.50 -18.35
N TRP A 18 -6.09 0.87 -18.26
CA TRP A 18 -4.88 1.33 -18.95
C TRP A 18 -4.53 0.46 -20.15
N ASN A 19 -4.06 1.11 -21.21
CA ASN A 19 -3.45 0.39 -22.33
C ASN A 19 -2.12 -0.19 -21.85
N TYR A 20 -1.90 -1.48 -22.10
CA TYR A 20 -0.68 -2.20 -21.75
C TYR A 20 0.59 -1.46 -22.18
N ASP A 21 0.58 -0.91 -23.40
CA ASP A 21 1.74 -0.21 -23.97
C ASP A 21 2.10 1.07 -23.22
N ASN A 22 1.11 1.69 -22.56
CA ASN A 22 1.28 2.96 -21.84
C ASN A 22 1.27 2.79 -20.31
N PHE A 23 1.03 1.58 -19.79
CA PHE A 23 0.90 1.30 -18.37
C PHE A 23 2.03 1.92 -17.53
N TYR A 24 3.28 1.74 -17.96
CA TYR A 24 4.45 2.29 -17.27
C TYR A 24 4.39 3.81 -17.13
N ASN A 25 4.03 4.52 -18.21
CA ASN A 25 3.95 5.98 -18.22
C ASN A 25 2.71 6.48 -17.49
N ASP A 26 1.56 5.83 -17.68
CA ASP A 26 0.30 6.23 -17.07
C ASP A 26 0.33 6.06 -15.55
N SER A 27 0.85 4.93 -15.06
CA SER A 27 1.05 4.70 -13.62
C SER A 27 2.00 5.70 -12.99
N LEU A 28 3.12 5.99 -13.65
CA LEU A 28 4.10 6.97 -13.17
C LEU A 28 3.50 8.38 -13.12
N ASN A 29 2.83 8.80 -14.20
CA ASN A 29 2.21 10.12 -14.30
C ASN A 29 1.05 10.28 -13.32
N PHE A 30 0.31 9.20 -13.04
CA PHE A 30 -0.73 9.19 -12.02
C PHE A 30 -0.14 9.49 -10.64
N ILE A 31 0.89 8.74 -10.20
CA ILE A 31 1.56 8.96 -8.91
C ILE A 31 2.12 10.40 -8.82
N ARG A 32 2.80 10.88 -9.87
CA ARG A 32 3.32 12.26 -9.94
C ARG A 32 2.22 13.31 -9.78
N THR A 33 1.08 13.12 -10.44
CA THR A 33 -0.05 14.04 -10.33
C THR A 33 -0.57 14.11 -8.89
N ILE A 34 -0.64 12.99 -8.18
CA ILE A 34 -1.02 12.99 -6.75
C ILE A 34 0.01 13.76 -5.91
N CYS A 35 1.30 13.50 -6.12
CA CYS A 35 2.40 14.20 -5.45
C CYS A 35 2.42 15.72 -5.65
N GLU A 36 1.89 16.20 -6.77
CA GLU A 36 1.86 17.61 -7.14
C GLU A 36 0.61 18.32 -6.61
N TYR A 37 -0.57 17.69 -6.72
CA TYR A 37 -1.85 18.40 -6.54
C TYR A 37 -2.69 17.93 -5.35
N CYS A 38 -2.39 16.79 -4.72
CA CYS A 38 -3.27 16.13 -3.73
C CYS A 38 -2.67 16.01 -2.32
N LEU A 39 -2.01 17.06 -1.82
CA LEU A 39 -1.29 17.01 -0.53
C LEU A 39 -2.19 16.79 0.69
N SER A 40 -3.49 17.07 0.57
CA SER A 40 -4.48 16.89 1.66
C SER A 40 -5.20 15.53 1.61
N ILE A 41 -4.77 14.60 0.76
CA ILE A 41 -5.44 13.31 0.60
C ILE A 41 -5.38 12.48 1.90
N GLU A 42 -6.53 11.91 2.27
CA GLU A 42 -6.71 11.02 3.42
C GLU A 42 -7.00 9.59 2.97
N TYR A 43 -7.67 9.40 1.85
CA TYR A 43 -8.03 8.10 1.31
C TYR A 43 -7.62 8.03 -0.15
N LEU A 44 -6.66 7.16 -0.45
CA LEU A 44 -6.06 7.08 -1.76
C LEU A 44 -6.13 5.65 -2.29
N THR A 45 -6.62 5.51 -3.51
CA THR A 45 -6.39 4.32 -4.33
C THR A 45 -5.33 4.63 -5.38
N ILE A 46 -4.33 3.76 -5.47
CA ILE A 46 -3.31 3.79 -6.51
C ILE A 46 -3.28 2.45 -7.24
N PRO A 47 -2.81 2.43 -8.50
CA PRO A 47 -2.48 1.18 -9.18
C PRO A 47 -1.41 0.40 -8.41
N VAL A 48 -1.41 -0.93 -8.55
CA VAL A 48 -0.13 -1.67 -8.46
C VAL A 48 0.77 -1.18 -9.59
N PHE A 49 2.04 -0.92 -9.32
CA PHE A 49 2.95 -0.35 -10.30
C PHE A 49 4.19 -1.23 -10.51
N PRO A 50 4.87 -1.11 -11.67
CA PRO A 50 6.07 -1.89 -11.98
C PRO A 50 7.20 -1.70 -10.96
N SER A 51 8.06 -2.71 -10.81
CA SER A 51 9.24 -2.63 -9.95
C SER A 51 10.39 -1.86 -10.60
N LEU A 52 10.09 -0.66 -11.09
CA LEU A 52 11.04 0.26 -11.70
C LEU A 52 11.45 1.35 -10.71
N GLU A 53 12.73 1.71 -10.71
CA GLU A 53 13.30 2.71 -9.81
C GLU A 53 12.54 4.05 -9.83
N LYS A 54 12.13 4.51 -11.02
CA LYS A 54 11.36 5.76 -11.16
C LYS A 54 10.02 5.71 -10.41
N HIS A 55 9.33 4.57 -10.43
CA HIS A 55 8.07 4.40 -9.73
C HIS A 55 8.28 4.38 -8.22
N PHE A 56 9.31 3.69 -7.73
CA PHE A 56 9.68 3.69 -6.33
C PHE A 56 10.01 5.10 -5.82
N ILE A 57 10.81 5.88 -6.56
CA ILE A 57 11.15 7.25 -6.20
C ILE A 57 9.90 8.13 -6.09
N GLU A 58 8.99 8.07 -7.07
CA GLU A 58 7.77 8.89 -7.03
C GLU A 58 6.77 8.40 -5.97
N PHE A 59 6.69 7.10 -5.70
CA PHE A 59 5.86 6.54 -4.64
C PHE A 59 6.36 6.96 -3.25
N GLU A 60 7.67 6.92 -3.02
CA GLU A 60 8.29 7.41 -1.79
C GLU A 60 8.00 8.90 -1.58
N LYS A 61 8.12 9.70 -2.64
CA LYS A 61 7.77 11.11 -2.62
C LYS A 61 6.29 11.33 -2.33
N LEU A 62 5.40 10.47 -2.85
CA LEU A 62 3.97 10.50 -2.55
C LEU A 62 3.73 10.32 -1.06
N LEU A 63 4.31 9.27 -0.46
CA LEU A 63 4.15 8.98 0.97
C LEU A 63 4.69 10.14 1.83
N LYS A 64 5.89 10.66 1.50
CA LYS A 64 6.49 11.81 2.19
C LYS A 64 5.60 13.05 2.16
N LYS A 65 4.96 13.33 1.03
CA LYS A 65 4.12 14.52 0.86
C LYS A 65 2.71 14.37 1.43
N CYS A 66 2.11 13.19 1.34
CA CYS A 66 0.72 12.95 1.72
C CYS A 66 0.59 12.59 3.20
N GLN A 67 1.01 13.48 4.10
CA GLN A 67 1.06 13.21 5.55
C GLN A 67 -0.32 13.17 6.24
N LYS A 68 -1.42 13.44 5.52
CA LYS A 68 -2.78 13.23 6.00
C LYS A 68 -3.35 11.85 5.68
N LEU A 69 -2.61 11.01 4.96
CA LEU A 69 -3.09 9.71 4.50
C LEU A 69 -3.49 8.80 5.68
N ARG A 70 -4.70 8.27 5.61
CA ARG A 70 -5.33 7.37 6.59
C ARG A 70 -5.61 5.99 6.00
N SER A 71 -5.87 5.92 4.70
CA SER A 71 -6.10 4.68 3.97
C SER A 71 -5.36 4.70 2.65
N LEU A 72 -4.63 3.63 2.37
CA LEU A 72 -3.98 3.38 1.09
C LEU A 72 -4.50 2.06 0.52
N ASN A 73 -5.05 2.14 -0.68
CA ASN A 73 -5.60 1.01 -1.41
C ASN A 73 -4.82 0.80 -2.71
N PHE A 74 -4.36 -0.42 -2.94
CA PHE A 74 -3.76 -0.84 -4.18
C PHE A 74 -4.78 -1.62 -4.97
N LYS A 75 -5.08 -1.14 -6.18
CA LYS A 75 -5.94 -1.82 -7.13
C LYS A 75 -5.13 -2.49 -8.22
N GLU A 76 -5.62 -3.65 -8.64
CA GLU A 76 -5.04 -4.43 -9.71
C GLU A 76 -4.85 -3.60 -10.98
N THR A 77 -3.73 -3.89 -11.62
CA THR A 77 -3.34 -3.52 -12.98
C THR A 77 -2.16 -4.45 -13.32
N TYR A 78 -1.69 -4.42 -14.58
CA TYR A 78 -0.60 -5.27 -15.04
C TYR A 78 0.58 -5.30 -14.06
N TYR A 79 1.02 -6.50 -13.70
CA TYR A 79 2.08 -6.74 -12.74
C TYR A 79 3.10 -7.72 -13.31
N GLU A 80 4.36 -7.54 -12.90
CA GLU A 80 5.45 -8.45 -13.25
C GLU A 80 5.33 -9.75 -12.45
N GLU A 81 4.79 -10.79 -13.09
CA GLU A 81 4.63 -12.13 -12.51
C GLU A 81 5.94 -12.62 -11.87
N GLY A 82 5.83 -13.16 -10.65
CA GLY A 82 6.97 -13.70 -9.89
C GLY A 82 7.67 -12.70 -8.97
N LYS A 83 7.32 -11.41 -9.02
CA LYS A 83 7.88 -10.38 -8.11
C LYS A 83 7.03 -10.10 -6.89
N GLU A 84 5.93 -10.81 -6.67
CA GLU A 84 4.86 -10.46 -5.71
C GLU A 84 5.39 -10.26 -4.28
N LEU A 85 6.32 -11.11 -3.84
CA LEU A 85 6.98 -11.01 -2.54
C LEU A 85 7.98 -9.86 -2.48
N GLU A 86 8.75 -9.63 -3.54
CA GLU A 86 9.74 -8.55 -3.61
C GLU A 86 9.06 -7.18 -3.49
N PHE A 87 8.00 -6.97 -4.28
CA PHE A 87 7.23 -5.74 -4.24
C PHE A 87 6.52 -5.55 -2.90
N GLY A 88 5.91 -6.61 -2.35
CA GLY A 88 5.25 -6.52 -1.06
C GLY A 88 6.22 -6.21 0.08
N ASP A 89 7.41 -6.81 0.06
CA ASP A 89 8.44 -6.54 1.06
C ASP A 89 9.00 -5.11 0.93
N TYR A 90 9.22 -4.63 -0.30
CA TYR A 90 9.52 -3.22 -0.55
C TYR A 90 8.43 -2.32 0.03
N LEU A 91 7.16 -2.62 -0.27
CA LEU A 91 6.00 -1.83 0.15
C LEU A 91 5.93 -1.69 1.67
N LEU A 92 6.05 -2.78 2.42
CA LEU A 92 6.01 -2.70 3.88
C LEU A 92 7.18 -1.89 4.45
N ASN A 93 8.39 -2.08 3.91
CA ASN A 93 9.57 -1.35 4.36
C ASN A 93 9.46 0.16 4.11
N VAL A 94 8.94 0.58 2.96
CA VAL A 94 8.76 2.00 2.65
C VAL A 94 7.63 2.62 3.46
N LEU A 95 6.54 1.89 3.75
CA LEU A 95 5.45 2.40 4.59
C LEU A 95 5.93 2.71 6.01
N ILE A 96 6.80 1.88 6.58
CA ILE A 96 7.42 2.16 7.90
C ILE A 96 8.19 3.48 7.86
N ARG A 97 8.97 3.69 6.79
CA ARG A 97 9.90 4.82 6.69
C ARG A 97 9.21 6.12 6.34
N GLU A 98 8.26 6.10 5.41
CA GLU A 98 7.77 7.31 4.72
C GLU A 98 6.28 7.60 4.93
N ALA A 99 5.47 6.60 5.29
CA ALA A 99 4.04 6.80 5.39
C ALA A 99 3.66 7.65 6.60
N SER A 100 2.57 8.41 6.44
CA SER A 100 1.92 9.16 7.50
C SER A 100 1.76 8.35 8.78
N ALA A 101 2.01 8.98 9.93
CA ALA A 101 1.69 8.42 11.23
C ALA A 101 0.17 8.17 11.41
N ASN A 102 -0.68 8.76 10.58
CA ASN A 102 -2.14 8.56 10.61
C ASN A 102 -2.62 7.39 9.74
N LEU A 103 -1.73 6.79 8.93
CA LEU A 103 -2.08 5.64 8.10
C LEU A 103 -2.52 4.51 9.01
N ARG A 104 -3.71 3.97 8.75
CA ARG A 104 -4.34 2.95 9.61
C ARG A 104 -5.13 1.91 8.82
N GLU A 105 -5.21 2.06 7.51
CA GLU A 105 -5.83 1.10 6.62
C GLU A 105 -4.96 0.88 5.40
N ILE A 106 -4.65 -0.38 5.12
CA ILE A 106 -3.91 -0.83 3.95
C ILE A 106 -4.77 -1.89 3.26
N ARG A 107 -5.06 -1.69 1.98
CA ARG A 107 -5.84 -2.63 1.16
C ARG A 107 -5.01 -3.04 -0.04
N ILE A 108 -4.91 -4.34 -0.26
CA ILE A 108 -4.13 -4.96 -1.33
C ILE A 108 -5.08 -5.93 -2.04
N THR A 109 -5.59 -5.51 -3.19
CA THR A 109 -6.53 -6.30 -4.01
C THR A 109 -5.84 -6.91 -5.22
N TYR A 110 -4.61 -7.39 -5.02
CA TYR A 110 -3.88 -8.13 -6.05
C TYR A 110 -2.97 -9.16 -5.36
N ASN A 111 -2.37 -10.05 -6.16
CA ASN A 111 -1.50 -11.16 -5.74
C ASN A 111 -0.21 -10.79 -4.98
N ILE A 112 -0.06 -9.53 -4.53
CA ILE A 112 1.06 -9.07 -3.70
C ILE A 112 1.06 -9.84 -2.37
N LYS A 113 2.25 -10.35 -2.01
CA LYS A 113 2.48 -11.15 -0.82
C LYS A 113 3.56 -10.51 0.02
N PHE A 114 3.63 -10.87 1.30
CA PHE A 114 4.67 -10.40 2.21
C PHE A 114 5.42 -11.59 2.75
N SER A 115 6.74 -11.50 2.83
CA SER A 115 7.50 -12.48 3.60
C SER A 115 7.18 -12.34 5.08
N LEU A 116 7.19 -13.46 5.79
CA LEU A 116 6.90 -13.51 7.23
C LEU A 116 7.80 -12.55 8.02
N LYS A 117 9.10 -12.51 7.66
CA LYS A 117 10.11 -11.67 8.33
C LYS A 117 9.82 -10.18 8.13
N THR A 118 9.51 -9.77 6.90
CA THR A 118 9.23 -8.36 6.61
C THR A 118 7.91 -7.92 7.24
N LEU A 119 6.90 -8.80 7.25
CA LEU A 119 5.63 -8.54 7.91
C LEU A 119 5.77 -8.41 9.44
N GLU A 120 6.56 -9.26 10.08
CA GLU A 120 6.87 -9.13 11.52
C GLU A 120 7.60 -7.81 11.81
N THR A 121 8.60 -7.48 11.00
CA THR A 121 9.36 -6.22 11.13
C THR A 121 8.44 -5.00 10.97
N PHE A 122 7.50 -5.06 10.03
CA PHE A 122 6.50 -4.03 9.83
C PHE A 122 5.64 -3.83 11.07
N LEU A 123 5.03 -4.90 11.58
CA LEU A 123 4.14 -4.84 12.75
C LEU A 123 4.89 -4.36 13.99
N GLU A 124 6.11 -4.82 14.22
CA GLU A 124 6.93 -4.36 15.34
C GLU A 124 7.20 -2.86 15.27
N LYS A 125 7.60 -2.36 14.10
CA LYS A 125 7.86 -0.93 13.88
C LYS A 125 6.59 -0.08 13.76
N TRP A 126 5.42 -0.71 13.65
CA TRP A 126 4.13 -0.02 13.64
C TRP A 126 3.62 0.31 15.05
N LYS A 127 4.24 -0.24 16.09
CA LYS A 127 3.93 0.10 17.49
C LYS A 127 4.02 1.61 17.73
N GLY A 128 3.09 2.13 18.51
CA GLY A 128 2.95 3.57 18.77
C GLY A 128 2.21 4.35 17.69
N ARG A 129 1.89 3.74 16.54
CA ARG A 129 0.96 4.28 15.55
C ARG A 129 -0.48 3.79 15.82
N PRO A 130 -1.50 4.41 15.20
CA PRO A 130 -2.85 3.85 15.21
C PRO A 130 -2.86 2.42 14.69
N ALA A 131 -3.62 1.56 15.36
CA ALA A 131 -3.74 0.15 15.01
C ALA A 131 -4.15 -0.03 13.54
N VAL A 132 -3.40 -0.86 12.80
CA VAL A 132 -3.56 -1.03 11.36
C VAL A 132 -4.67 -2.02 11.03
N SER A 133 -5.48 -1.69 10.02
CA SER A 133 -6.40 -2.60 9.37
C SER A 133 -5.82 -3.03 8.03
N MET A 134 -5.63 -4.32 7.81
CA MET A 134 -5.10 -4.88 6.57
C MET A 134 -6.17 -5.71 5.86
N PHE A 135 -6.34 -5.48 4.56
CA PHE A 135 -7.23 -6.27 3.71
C PHE A 135 -6.42 -6.82 2.55
N LEU A 136 -6.17 -8.12 2.57
CA LEU A 136 -5.29 -8.83 1.64
C LEU A 136 -6.14 -9.80 0.80
N GLU A 137 -5.98 -9.78 -0.51
CA GLU A 137 -6.70 -10.71 -1.39
C GLU A 137 -6.21 -12.16 -1.25
N GLU A 138 -4.89 -12.35 -1.18
CA GLU A 138 -4.21 -13.66 -1.12
C GLU A 138 -4.33 -14.36 0.25
N THR A 139 -5.53 -14.39 0.84
CA THR A 139 -5.80 -14.95 2.17
C THR A 139 -5.36 -16.41 2.30
N PHE A 140 -5.47 -17.21 1.23
CA PHE A 140 -5.03 -18.61 1.22
C PHE A 140 -3.53 -18.78 1.49
N PHE A 141 -2.69 -17.91 0.91
CA PHE A 141 -1.24 -17.94 1.11
C PHE A 141 -0.87 -17.83 2.59
N TYR A 142 -1.52 -16.92 3.30
CA TYR A 142 -1.27 -16.67 4.72
C TYR A 142 -1.87 -17.76 5.62
N ARG A 143 -3.06 -18.28 5.29
CA ARG A 143 -3.73 -19.34 6.07
C ARG A 143 -3.01 -20.68 6.00
N LYS A 144 -2.34 -20.98 4.88
CA LYS A 144 -1.63 -22.25 4.69
C LYS A 144 -0.48 -22.44 5.67
N ASN A 145 0.08 -21.35 6.20
CA ASN A 145 1.23 -21.39 7.09
C ASN A 145 0.86 -20.81 8.47
N ASN A 146 0.79 -21.70 9.46
CA ASN A 146 0.46 -21.35 10.85
C ASN A 146 1.34 -20.25 11.45
N SER A 147 2.56 -20.04 10.93
CA SER A 147 3.44 -18.97 11.41
C SER A 147 2.86 -17.57 11.14
N TYR A 148 2.16 -17.34 10.02
CA TYR A 148 1.48 -16.05 9.79
C TYR A 148 0.30 -15.86 10.74
N MET A 149 -0.49 -16.90 10.98
CA MET A 149 -1.64 -16.82 11.90
C MET A 149 -1.17 -16.50 13.32
N LYS A 150 -0.13 -17.19 13.81
CA LYS A 150 0.50 -16.89 15.10
C LYS A 150 1.01 -15.45 15.19
N LEU A 151 1.62 -14.95 14.11
CA LEU A 151 2.08 -13.57 14.02
C LEU A 151 0.90 -12.59 14.14
N PHE A 152 -0.17 -12.81 13.38
CA PHE A 152 -1.35 -11.96 13.43
C PHE A 152 -2.02 -11.96 14.81
N ASP A 153 -2.15 -13.13 15.44
CA ASP A 153 -2.77 -13.23 16.75
C ASP A 153 -1.94 -12.52 17.83
N LYS A 154 -0.61 -12.67 17.81
CA LYS A 154 0.31 -11.90 18.66
C LYS A 154 0.06 -10.40 18.53
N TYR A 155 0.11 -9.86 17.31
CA TYR A 155 0.00 -8.41 17.11
C TYR A 155 -1.43 -7.86 17.21
N LYS A 156 -2.47 -8.72 17.14
CA LYS A 156 -3.84 -8.36 17.56
C LYS A 156 -3.93 -8.18 19.07
N ILE A 157 -3.37 -9.11 19.85
CA ILE A 157 -3.33 -9.04 21.33
C ILE A 157 -2.55 -7.80 21.79
N GLU A 158 -1.42 -7.50 21.13
CA GLU A 158 -0.62 -6.30 21.39
C GLU A 158 -1.29 -5.00 20.92
N GLY A 159 -2.47 -5.06 20.29
CA GLY A 159 -3.22 -3.88 19.83
C GLY A 159 -2.64 -3.19 18.60
N VAL A 160 -1.64 -3.78 17.94
CA VAL A 160 -1.03 -3.24 16.71
C VAL A 160 -1.94 -3.47 15.50
N ILE A 161 -2.58 -4.64 15.43
CA ILE A 161 -3.55 -4.98 14.37
C ILE A 161 -4.96 -4.73 14.88
N LYS A 162 -5.70 -3.85 14.20
CA LYS A 162 -7.13 -3.64 14.45
C LYS A 162 -7.98 -4.70 13.76
N LYS A 163 -7.67 -5.00 12.49
CA LYS A 163 -8.42 -5.96 11.68
C LYS A 163 -7.51 -6.53 10.60
N ILE A 164 -7.64 -7.82 10.34
CA ILE A 164 -7.10 -8.47 9.16
C ILE A 164 -8.13 -9.48 8.64
N ASN A 165 -8.27 -9.64 7.33
CA ASN A 165 -9.26 -10.52 6.69
C ASN A 165 -8.76 -11.95 6.45
N VAL A 166 -7.56 -12.28 6.95
CA VAL A 166 -6.97 -13.61 6.93
C VAL A 166 -7.49 -14.42 8.10
#